data_AF-A0A1R0GWY9-F1
#
_entry.id   AF-A0A1R0GWY9-F1
#
_cell.length_a   1.000
_cell.length_b   1.000
_cell.length_c   1.000
_cell.angle_alpha   90.00
_cell.angle_beta   90.00
_cell.angle_gamma   90.00
#
_symmetry.space_group_name_H-M   'P 1'
#
loop_
_entity.id
_entity.type
_entity.pdbx_description
1 polymer ?
#
loop_
_entity_poly.entity_id
_entity_poly.type
_entity_poly.pdbx_seq_one_letter_code
_entity_poly.pdbx_strand_id
1 'polypeptide(L)'
;MGNPDLCDRIFVRWYKLGYGMGNINPLNKIKFYSKCNKNVAFNLPENKLMFMPSSFEEVLLRVYTDDPKLSETIKTGFHSYLEKLD
;
A
#
# COMPACT_ATOMS: atom_id res chain seq x y z
N MET A 1 -14.58 -23.61 -21.34
CA MET A 1 -14.90 -22.40 -22.14
C MET A 1 -15.25 -21.31 -21.16
N GLY A 2 -14.36 -20.31 -20.98
CA GLY A 2 -14.66 -19.16 -20.13
C GLY A 2 -15.75 -18.33 -20.79
N ASN A 3 -16.79 -17.98 -20.05
CA ASN A 3 -17.88 -17.15 -20.56
C ASN A 3 -17.30 -15.74 -20.85
N PRO A 4 -17.28 -15.28 -22.12
CA PRO A 4 -16.69 -13.98 -22.48
C PRO A 4 -17.32 -12.79 -21.76
N ASP A 5 -18.56 -12.93 -21.26
CA ASP A 5 -19.25 -11.89 -20.46
C ASP A 5 -18.67 -11.68 -19.05
N LEU A 6 -17.82 -12.59 -18.55
CA LEU A 6 -17.32 -12.49 -17.17
C LEU A 6 -16.26 -11.38 -16.99
N CYS A 7 -15.40 -11.19 -17.99
CA CYS A 7 -14.30 -10.22 -17.90
C CYS A 7 -14.80 -8.78 -17.87
N ASP A 8 -15.86 -8.47 -18.61
CA ASP A 8 -16.42 -7.11 -18.70
C ASP A 8 -17.11 -6.66 -17.41
N ARG A 9 -17.37 -7.60 -16.49
CA ARG A 9 -18.05 -7.37 -15.21
C ARG A 9 -17.12 -7.41 -14.01
N ILE A 10 -15.83 -7.66 -14.24
CA ILE A 10 -14.79 -7.68 -13.20
C ILE A 10 -13.91 -6.44 -13.34
N PHE A 11 -13.90 -5.61 -12.31
CA PHE A 11 -13.12 -4.38 -12.28
C PHE A 11 -11.96 -4.51 -11.30
N VAL A 12 -10.73 -4.36 -11.79
CA VAL A 12 -9.52 -4.42 -10.97
C VAL A 12 -8.94 -3.02 -10.80
N ARG A 13 -8.64 -2.64 -9.55
CA ARG A 13 -8.05 -1.34 -9.21
C ARG A 13 -6.83 -1.51 -8.34
N TRP A 14 -5.77 -0.83 -8.73
CA TRP A 14 -4.52 -0.71 -7.98
C TRP A 14 -4.50 0.61 -7.24
N TYR A 15 -4.28 0.57 -5.94
CA TYR A 15 -4.10 1.76 -5.12
C TYR A 15 -2.73 1.75 -4.49
N LYS A 16 -2.07 2.91 -4.50
CA LYS A 16 -0.87 3.14 -3.71
C LYS A 16 -1.27 3.72 -2.37
N LEU A 17 -0.93 3.02 -1.30
CA LEU A 17 -1.11 3.50 0.07
C LEU A 17 0.28 3.82 0.61
N GLY A 18 0.48 5.01 1.13
CA GLY A 18 1.78 5.38 1.67
C GLY A 18 1.81 6.78 2.23
N TYR A 19 2.98 7.20 2.68
CA TYR A 19 3.17 8.50 3.33
C TYR A 19 3.41 9.66 2.34
N GLY A 20 2.96 9.51 1.08
CA GLY A 20 3.01 10.55 0.05
C GLY A 20 4.40 10.79 -0.57
N MET A 21 5.41 9.98 -0.22
CA MET A 21 6.77 10.10 -0.74
C MET A 21 7.30 8.79 -1.36
N GLY A 22 6.39 7.96 -1.88
CA GLY A 22 6.74 6.59 -2.26
C GLY A 22 7.24 5.80 -1.06
N ASN A 23 8.16 4.86 -1.27
CA ASN A 23 8.73 4.04 -0.21
C ASN A 23 9.83 4.75 0.61
N ILE A 24 9.81 6.08 0.69
CA ILE A 24 10.79 6.88 1.44
C ILE A 24 10.19 7.29 2.77
N ASN A 25 10.93 7.12 3.87
CA ASN A 25 10.55 7.67 5.17
C ASN A 25 10.47 9.21 5.09
N PRO A 26 9.28 9.82 5.21
CA PRO A 26 9.14 11.28 5.11
C PRO A 26 9.90 12.02 6.22
N LEU A 27 10.15 11.39 7.37
CA LEU A 27 10.92 11.98 8.47
C LEU A 27 12.36 12.31 8.07
N ASN A 28 12.92 11.60 7.07
CA ASN A 28 14.25 11.88 6.55
C ASN A 28 14.33 13.21 5.79
N LYS A 29 13.18 13.81 5.46
CA LYS A 29 13.07 15.13 4.81
C LYS A 29 12.68 16.25 5.78
N ILE A 30 12.41 15.93 7.05
CA ILE A 30 12.03 16.90 8.07
C ILE A 30 13.25 17.31 8.88
N LYS A 31 13.37 18.61 9.13
CA LYS A 31 14.37 19.19 10.04
C LYS A 31 13.72 19.51 11.38
N PHE A 32 14.39 19.11 12.46
CA PHE A 32 14.00 19.35 13.83
C PHE A 32 14.95 20.34 14.49
N TYR A 33 14.50 20.94 15.58
CA TYR A 33 15.31 21.77 16.47
C TYR A 33 15.07 21.35 17.91
N SER A 34 16.01 21.67 18.80
CA SER A 34 15.89 21.35 20.22
C SER A 34 15.51 22.60 21.02
N LYS A 35 14.84 22.42 22.17
CA LYS A 35 14.51 23.56 23.06
C LYS A 35 15.76 24.32 23.50
N CYS A 36 16.85 23.60 23.76
CA CYS A 36 18.13 24.17 24.24
C CYS A 36 18.95 24.81 23.12
N ASN A 37 18.73 24.43 21.86
CA ASN A 37 19.43 24.98 20.72
C ASN A 37 18.49 25.07 19.51
N LYS A 38 17.78 26.21 19.42
CA LYS A 38 16.72 26.45 18.41
C LYS A 38 17.28 26.84 17.04
N ASN A 39 18.52 27.32 16.97
CA ASN A 39 19.14 27.81 15.74
C ASN A 39 19.91 26.70 14.97
N VAL A 40 19.92 25.48 15.50
CA VAL A 40 20.59 24.34 14.87
C VAL A 40 19.54 23.33 14.45
N ALA A 41 19.45 23.11 13.13
CA ALA A 41 18.58 22.12 12.52
C ALA A 41 19.28 20.76 12.47
N PHE A 42 18.54 19.68 12.76
CA PHE A 42 19.03 18.31 12.65
C PHE A 42 17.97 17.35 12.09
N ASN A 43 18.40 16.20 11.58
CA ASN A 43 17.51 15.09 11.24
C ASN A 43 17.35 14.19 12.47
N LEU A 44 16.15 13.67 12.72
CA LEU A 44 16.01 12.62 13.74
C LEU A 44 16.72 11.35 13.27
N PRO A 45 17.62 10.76 14.08
CA PRO A 45 18.24 9.50 13.72
C PRO A 45 17.20 8.37 13.84
N GLU A 46 17.17 7.47 12.86
CA GLU A 46 16.17 6.39 12.77
C GLU A 46 16.14 5.49 14.01
N ASN A 47 17.30 5.26 14.64
CA ASN A 47 17.44 4.47 15.86
C ASN A 47 16.78 5.06 17.11
N LYS A 48 16.35 6.34 17.08
CA LYS A 48 15.60 6.96 18.18
C LYS A 48 14.09 6.71 18.08
N LEU A 49 13.62 6.16 16.98
CA LEU A 49 12.21 5.90 16.72
C LEU A 49 11.96 4.40 16.84
N MET A 50 11.43 3.98 17.99
CA MET A 50 11.22 2.57 18.32
C MET A 50 10.14 1.89 17.47
N PHE A 51 9.30 2.66 16.76
CA PHE A 51 8.13 2.17 16.02
C PHE A 51 8.03 2.81 14.63
N MET A 52 8.96 2.49 13.74
CA MET A 52 8.86 2.83 12.32
C MET A 52 8.29 1.64 11.53
N PRO A 53 7.45 1.88 10.51
CA PRO A 53 7.05 0.82 9.61
C PRO A 53 8.25 0.34 8.79
N SER A 54 8.24 -0.93 8.37
CA SER A 54 9.27 -1.51 7.50
C SER A 54 9.17 -1.04 6.04
N SER A 55 7.99 -0.58 5.63
CA SER A 55 7.71 0.02 4.32
C SER A 55 6.91 1.31 4.50
N PHE A 56 7.16 2.31 3.66
CA PHE A 56 6.44 3.59 3.64
C PHE A 56 5.47 3.70 2.45
N GLU A 57 5.47 2.70 1.56
CA GLU A 57 4.48 2.55 0.51
C GLU A 57 4.11 1.07 0.33
N GLU A 58 2.84 0.83 0.10
CA GLU A 58 2.25 -0.47 -0.17
C GLU A 58 1.27 -0.35 -1.34
N VAL A 59 1.01 -1.49 -1.97
CA VAL A 59 0.07 -1.57 -3.08
C VAL A 59 -1.14 -2.39 -2.65
N LEU A 60 -2.32 -1.78 -2.72
CA LEU A 60 -3.59 -2.43 -2.44
C LEU A 60 -4.28 -2.76 -3.77
N LEU A 61 -4.48 -4.06 -4.01
CA LEU A 61 -5.27 -4.55 -5.13
C LEU A 61 -6.72 -4.77 -4.70
N ARG A 62 -7.67 -4.12 -5.36
CA ARG A 62 -9.11 -4.33 -5.14
C ARG A 62 -9.77 -4.87 -6.39
N VAL A 63 -10.60 -5.87 -6.22
CA VAL A 63 -11.39 -6.49 -7.28
C VAL A 63 -12.87 -6.30 -6.96
N TYR A 64 -13.62 -5.83 -7.94
CA TYR A 64 -15.03 -5.51 -7.84
C TYR A 64 -15.83 -6.24 -8.93
N THR A 65 -17.12 -6.43 -8.68
CA THR A 65 -18.09 -6.94 -9.64
C THR A 65 -19.42 -6.22 -9.45
N ASP A 66 -20.13 -5.98 -10.55
CA ASP A 66 -21.52 -5.52 -10.52
C ASP A 66 -22.51 -6.69 -10.39
N ASP A 67 -22.03 -7.94 -10.49
CA ASP A 67 -22.78 -9.16 -10.27
C ASP A 67 -22.43 -9.79 -8.91
N PRO A 68 -23.35 -9.80 -7.94
CA PRO A 68 -23.16 -10.50 -6.68
C PRO A 68 -22.91 -12.00 -6.85
N LYS A 69 -23.44 -12.63 -7.89
CA LYS A 69 -23.28 -14.08 -8.14
C LYS A 69 -21.84 -14.46 -8.46
N LEU A 70 -21.04 -13.52 -8.96
CA LEU A 70 -19.63 -13.76 -9.30
C LEU A 70 -18.69 -13.62 -8.10
N SER A 71 -19.18 -13.12 -6.96
CA SER A 71 -18.35 -12.81 -5.79
C SER A 71 -17.50 -13.99 -5.33
N GLU A 72 -18.06 -15.20 -5.30
CA GLU A 72 -17.35 -16.38 -4.83
C GLU A 72 -16.28 -16.82 -5.83
N THR A 73 -16.64 -16.91 -7.11
CA THR A 73 -15.69 -17.24 -8.19
C THR A 73 -14.53 -16.26 -8.24
N ILE A 74 -14.80 -14.96 -8.06
CA ILE A 74 -13.77 -13.91 -8.02
C ILE A 74 -12.85 -14.09 -6.82
N LYS A 75 -13.40 -14.33 -5.61
CA LYS A 75 -12.58 -14.59 -4.42
C LYS A 75 -11.68 -15.79 -4.61
N THR A 76 -12.22 -16.92 -5.08
CA THR A 76 -11.43 -18.13 -5.33
C THR A 76 -10.32 -17.85 -6.35
N GLY A 77 -10.66 -17.23 -7.49
CA GLY A 77 -9.67 -16.89 -8.51
C GLY A 77 -8.58 -15.92 -8.00
N PHE A 78 -8.97 -14.94 -7.18
CA PHE A 78 -8.04 -14.01 -6.55
C PHE A 78 -7.09 -14.71 -5.58
N HIS A 79 -7.59 -15.57 -4.70
CA HIS A 79 -6.75 -16.35 -3.79
C HIS A 79 -5.79 -17.28 -4.54
N SER A 80 -6.26 -18.02 -5.54
CA SER A 80 -5.39 -18.86 -6.38
C SER A 80 -4.36 -18.06 -7.19
N TYR A 81 -4.60 -16.78 -7.46
CA TYR A 81 -3.61 -15.91 -8.08
C TYR A 81 -2.55 -15.46 -7.06
N LEU A 82 -2.95 -15.10 -5.84
CA LEU A 82 -2.03 -14.72 -4.77
C LEU A 82 -1.09 -15.87 -4.39
N GLU A 83 -1.59 -17.11 -4.32
CA GLU A 83 -0.76 -18.30 -4.06
C GLU A 83 0.34 -18.56 -5.10
N LYS A 84 0.22 -17.98 -6.31
CA LYS A 84 1.24 -18.08 -7.37
C LYS A 84 2.23 -16.93 -7.37
N LEU A 85 1.94 -15.87 -6.62
CA LEU A 85 2.80 -14.69 -6.49
C LEU A 85 3.81 -14.83 -5.35
N ASP A 86 3.52 -15.68 -4.37
CA ASP A 86 4.46 -16.13 -3.34
C ASP A 86 5.46 -17.17 -3.90
#